data_AF-A0A5J4WJF8-F1
#
_entry.id   AF-A0A5J4WJF8-F1
#
_cell.length_a   1.000
_cell.length_b   1.000
_cell.length_c   1.000
_cell.angle_alpha   90.00
_cell.angle_beta   90.00
_cell.angle_gamma   90.00
#
_symmetry.space_group_name_H-M   'P 1'
#
loop_
_entity.id
_entity.type
_entity.pdbx_description
1 polymer ?
#
loop_
_entity_poly.entity_id
_entity_poly.type
_entity_poly.pdbx_seq_one_letter_code
_entity_poly.pdbx_strand_id
1 'polypeptide(L)'
;MPFGIQHYKIFLMLALIVVLSKIQRESDTRFLNYEEDLLILHQNEERLREQIQTVMMILETFGWIIVQKKCKVEPKQQINFL
;
A
#
# COMPACT_ATOMS: atom_id res chain seq x y z
N MET A 1 -14.86 11.44 19.01
CA MET A 1 -14.42 10.05 18.81
C MET A 1 -15.58 9.13 19.16
N PRO A 2 -16.27 8.50 18.19
CA PRO A 2 -17.35 7.59 18.55
C PRO A 2 -16.79 6.23 18.97
N PHE A 3 -17.40 5.72 20.02
CA PHE A 3 -17.22 4.43 20.66
C PHE A 3 -17.34 3.26 19.66
N GLY A 4 -16.42 2.28 19.72
CA GLY A 4 -16.60 0.95 19.07
C GLY A 4 -15.47 0.43 18.15
N ILE A 5 -14.47 1.26 17.80
CA ILE A 5 -13.56 0.99 16.65
C ILE A 5 -12.19 0.38 17.07
N GLN A 6 -11.93 0.12 18.36
CA GLN A 6 -10.60 -0.34 18.79
C GLN A 6 -10.21 -1.68 18.13
N HIS A 7 -11.14 -2.63 18.02
CA HIS A 7 -10.88 -3.94 17.41
C HIS A 7 -10.82 -3.87 15.87
N TYR A 8 -11.58 -2.97 15.25
CA TYR A 8 -11.54 -2.78 13.79
C TYR A 8 -10.17 -2.27 13.33
N LYS A 9 -9.60 -1.27 14.03
CA LYS A 9 -8.26 -0.77 13.72
C LYS A 9 -7.19 -1.87 13.85
N ILE A 10 -7.30 -2.73 14.86
CA ILE A 10 -6.37 -3.86 15.05
C ILE A 10 -6.54 -4.87 13.91
N PHE A 11 -7.77 -5.22 13.54
CA PHE A 11 -8.01 -6.16 12.43
C PHE A 11 -7.50 -5.62 11.10
N LEU A 12 -7.76 -4.34 10.80
CA LEU A 12 -7.26 -3.67 9.60
C LEU A 12 -5.73 -3.66 9.56
N MET A 13 -5.08 -3.33 10.68
CA MET A 13 -3.62 -3.34 10.80
C MET A 13 -3.05 -4.74 10.58
N LEU A 14 -3.66 -5.79 11.15
CA LEU A 14 -3.23 -7.18 10.95
C LEU A 14 -3.40 -7.61 9.49
N ALA A 15 -4.52 -7.28 8.86
CA ALA A 15 -4.77 -7.59 7.46
C ALA A 15 -3.74 -6.90 6.53
N LEU A 16 -3.43 -5.63 6.80
CA LEU A 16 -2.39 -4.89 6.09
C LEU A 16 -1.01 -5.52 6.26
N ILE A 17 -0.63 -5.93 7.48
CA ILE A 17 0.65 -6.61 7.73
C ILE A 17 0.78 -7.88 6.89
N VAL A 18 -0.29 -8.68 6.79
CA VAL A 18 -0.30 -9.91 5.99
C VAL A 18 -0.08 -9.58 4.51
N VAL A 19 -0.81 -8.61 3.96
CA VAL A 19 -0.69 -8.24 2.55
C VAL A 19 0.68 -7.64 2.25
N LEU A 20 1.17 -6.72 3.09
CA LEU A 20 2.48 -6.09 2.92
C LEU A 20 3.63 -7.10 3.01
N SER A 21 3.54 -8.08 3.91
CA SER A 21 4.55 -9.14 3.99
C SER A 21 4.58 -10.04 2.76
N LYS A 22 3.41 -10.32 2.16
CA LYS A 22 3.32 -11.02 0.88
C LYS A 22 3.94 -10.20 -0.25
N ILE A 23 3.61 -8.91 -0.32
CA ILE A 23 4.16 -8.01 -1.32
C ILE A 23 5.69 -7.90 -1.19
N GLN A 24 6.21 -7.69 0.02
CA GLN A 24 7.66 -7.63 0.26
C GLN A 24 8.37 -8.90 -0.21
N ARG A 25 7.77 -10.06 0.04
CA ARG A 25 8.32 -11.35 -0.39
C ARG A 25 8.34 -11.54 -1.91
N GLU A 26 7.34 -11.02 -2.62
CA GLU A 26 7.23 -11.18 -4.07
C GLU A 26 8.05 -10.15 -4.87
N SER A 27 8.32 -8.97 -4.28
CA SER A 27 8.79 -7.81 -5.07
C SER A 27 10.03 -7.09 -4.53
N ASP A 28 10.64 -7.55 -3.42
CA ASP A 28 11.79 -6.91 -2.72
C ASP A 28 11.66 -5.37 -2.64
N THR A 29 10.42 -4.91 -2.48
CA THR A 29 10.07 -3.51 -2.63
C THR A 29 10.06 -2.86 -1.25
N ARG A 30 10.55 -1.62 -1.17
CA ARG A 30 10.51 -0.84 0.05
C ARG A 30 9.18 -0.11 0.14
N PHE A 31 8.47 -0.34 1.24
CA PHE A 31 7.17 0.25 1.52
C PHE A 31 7.19 1.09 2.79
N LEU A 32 6.35 2.11 2.80
CA LEU A 32 5.98 2.87 3.99
C LEU A 32 4.45 2.86 4.07
N ASN A 33 3.86 2.49 5.21
CA ASN A 33 2.41 2.44 5.38
C ASN A 33 1.98 3.31 6.56
N TYR A 34 0.87 4.05 6.42
CA TYR A 34 0.24 4.79 7.51
C TYR A 34 -1.28 4.67 7.44
N GLU A 35 -1.88 4.06 8.46
CA GLU A 35 -3.29 3.67 8.47
C GLU A 35 -3.72 2.98 7.16
N GLU A 36 -4.32 3.71 6.22
CA GLU A 36 -4.83 3.20 4.95
C GLU A 36 -3.96 3.60 3.74
N ASP A 37 -2.96 4.47 3.93
CA ASP A 37 -2.10 4.98 2.86
C ASP A 37 -0.81 4.17 2.74
N LEU A 38 -0.60 3.60 1.55
CA LEU A 38 0.60 2.85 1.18
C LEU A 38 1.47 3.66 0.22
N LEU A 39 2.74 3.80 0.58
CA LEU A 39 3.77 4.42 -0.23
C LEU A 39 4.81 3.39 -0.66
N ILE A 40 5.17 3.44 -1.94
CA ILE A 40 6.14 2.56 -2.59
C ILE A 40 7.35 3.40 -3.00
N LEU A 41 8.56 2.95 -2.63
CA LEU A 41 9.80 3.66 -2.90
C LEU A 41 10.76 2.77 -3.70
N HIS A 42 11.20 3.29 -4.85
CA HIS A 42 12.19 2.64 -5.67
C HIS A 42 13.05 3.68 -6.41
N GLN A 43 14.34 3.38 -6.61
CA GLN A 43 15.28 4.32 -7.25
C GLN A 43 15.12 4.39 -8.77
N ASN A 44 14.77 3.27 -9.40
CA ASN A 44 14.51 3.20 -10.83
C ASN A 44 12.99 3.38 -11.10
N GLU A 45 12.65 4.32 -11.97
CA GLU A 45 11.29 4.70 -12.32
C GLU A 45 10.50 3.57 -13.00
N GLU A 46 11.12 2.87 -13.95
CA GLU A 46 10.46 1.77 -14.67
C GLU A 46 10.12 0.62 -13.73
N ARG A 47 11.08 0.25 -12.88
CA ARG A 47 10.83 -0.76 -11.83
C ARG A 47 9.78 -0.30 -10.82
N LEU A 48 9.71 1.01 -10.51
CA LEU A 48 8.66 1.53 -9.63
C LEU A 48 7.27 1.31 -10.24
N ARG A 49 7.12 1.54 -11.56
CA ARG A 49 5.86 1.30 -12.28
C ARG A 49 5.47 -0.18 -12.26
N GLU A 50 6.41 -1.09 -12.50
CA GLU A 50 6.20 -2.54 -12.42
C GLU A 50 5.78 -2.98 -11.02
N GLN A 51 6.44 -2.44 -9.99
CA GLN A 51 6.12 -2.70 -8.58
C GLN A 51 4.74 -2.19 -8.20
N ILE A 52 4.37 -0.97 -8.62
CA ILE A 52 3.03 -0.42 -8.41
C ILE A 52 1.97 -1.34 -9.02
N GLN A 53 2.15 -1.81 -10.25
CA GLN A 53 1.21 -2.73 -10.90
C GLN A 53 1.08 -4.07 -10.15
N THR A 54 2.22 -4.63 -9.73
CA THR A 54 2.25 -5.88 -8.96
C THR A 54 1.51 -5.73 -7.63
N VAL A 55 1.73 -4.62 -6.94
CA VAL A 55 1.07 -4.31 -5.67
C VAL A 55 -0.44 -4.16 -5.84
N MET A 56 -0.88 -3.43 -6.87
CA MET A 56 -2.31 -3.27 -7.16
C MET A 56 -2.97 -4.63 -7.40
N MET A 57 -2.34 -5.50 -8.20
CA MET A 57 -2.84 -6.85 -8.48
C MET A 57 -2.95 -7.71 -7.21
N ILE A 58 -1.94 -7.65 -6.33
CA ILE A 58 -1.97 -8.37 -5.06
C ILE A 58 -3.10 -7.82 -4.17
N LEU A 59 -3.21 -6.50 -4.01
CA LEU A 59 -4.26 -5.87 -3.22
C LEU A 59 -5.66 -6.28 -3.71
N GLU A 60 -5.91 -6.25 -5.02
CA GLU A 60 -7.17 -6.71 -5.62
C GLU A 60 -7.44 -8.19 -5.35
N THR A 61 -6.40 -9.04 -5.42
CA THR A 61 -6.50 -10.48 -5.13
C THR A 61 -6.90 -10.74 -3.67
N PHE A 62 -6.46 -9.88 -2.75
CA PHE A 62 -6.86 -9.92 -1.34
C PHE A 62 -8.21 -9.23 -1.07
N GLY A 63 -8.91 -8.74 -2.10
CA GLY A 63 -10.23 -8.12 -1.99
C GLY A 63 -10.22 -6.65 -1.55
N TRP A 64 -9.07 -5.97 -1.62
CA TRP A 64 -8.98 -4.56 -1.29
C TRP A 64 -9.52 -3.69 -2.43
N ILE A 65 -10.24 -2.62 -2.06
CA ILE A 65 -10.76 -1.66 -3.02
C ILE A 65 -9.74 -0.54 -3.19
N ILE A 66 -9.18 -0.42 -4.39
CA ILE A 66 -8.22 0.63 -4.73
C ILE A 66 -8.96 1.85 -5.29
N VAL A 67 -8.96 2.95 -4.56
CA VAL A 67 -9.58 4.20 -5.02
C VAL A 67 -8.61 4.94 -5.94
N GLN A 68 -8.61 4.59 -7.23
CA GLN A 68 -7.67 5.14 -8.23
C GLN A 68 -7.62 6.68 -8.24
N LYS A 69 -8.73 7.38 -7.96
CA LYS A 69 -8.79 8.85 -7.87
C LYS A 69 -7.90 9.45 -6.77
N LYS A 70 -7.63 8.68 -5.71
CA LYS A 70 -6.75 9.09 -4.60
C LYS A 70 -5.30 8.62 -4.80
N CYS A 71 -5.10 7.58 -5.62
CA CYS A 71 -3.78 7.02 -5.88
C CYS A 71 -2.95 7.96 -6.79
N LYS A 72 -1.72 8.25 -6.37
CA LYS A 72 -0.71 8.86 -7.22
C LYS A 72 0.17 7.75 -7.80
N VAL A 73 -0.21 7.28 -8.99
CA VAL A 73 0.51 6.21 -9.72
C VAL A 73 1.70 6.73 -10.52
N GLU A 74 1.77 8.04 -10.77
CA GLU A 74 2.95 8.64 -11.39
C GLU A 74 4.11 8.68 -10.38
N PRO A 75 5.28 8.15 -10.76
CA PRO A 75 6.47 8.19 -9.93
C PRO A 75 6.92 9.65 -9.75
N LYS A 76 7.06 10.08 -8.50
CA LYS A 76 7.49 11.43 -8.16
C LYS A 76 8.62 11.37 -7.15
N GLN A 77 9.64 12.20 -7.37
CA GLN A 77 10.78 12.31 -6.46
C GLN A 77 10.42 13.02 -5.15
N GLN A 78 9.39 13.87 -5.18
CA GLN A 78 8.83 14.54 -4.01
C GLN A 78 7.34 14.25 -3.90
N ILE A 79 6.92 13.90 -2.69
CA ILE A 79 5.53 13.62 -2.36
C ILE A 79 5.23 14.18 -0.97
N ASN A 80 4.02 14.71 -0.81
CA ASN A 80 3.49 15.00 0.52
C ASN A 80 2.88 13.69 1.02
N PHE A 81 3.48 13.14 2.07
CA PHE A 81 3.01 11.96 2.77
C PHE A 81 2.83 12.36 4.23
N LEU A 82 1.57 12.52 4.63
CA LEU A 82 1.09 13.05 5.92
C LEU A 82 1.44 14.51 6.18
#